data_AF-W1XDC5-F1
#
_entry.id   AF-W1XDC5-F1
#
_cell.length_a   1.000
_cell.length_b   1.000
_cell.length_c   1.000
_cell.angle_alpha   90.00
_cell.angle_beta   90.00
_cell.angle_gamma   90.00
#
_symmetry.space_group_name_H-M   'P 1'
#
loop_
_entity.id
_entity.type
_entity.pdbx_description
1 polymer ?
#
loop_
_entity_poly.entity_id
_entity_poly.type
_entity_poly.pdbx_seq_one_letter_code
_entity_poly.pdbx_strand_id
1 'polypeptide(L)'
;NQGFKEYFAVKATPNPTILKILKEEGCGVDCASYVELLMSQKVGFSGNDMMFLSNDTPAKEMQFARELGATINLDAYEDVARIPF
;
A
#
# COMPACT_ATOMS: atom_id res chain seq x y z
N ASN A 1 -4.70 16.38 -14.36
CA ASN A 1 -4.25 15.34 -15.30
C ASN A 1 -5.24 14.20 -15.30
N GLN A 2 -6.08 14.08 -16.34
CA GLN A 2 -7.13 13.06 -16.39
C GLN A 2 -6.50 11.66 -16.34
N GLY A 3 -6.96 10.81 -15.40
CA GLY A 3 -6.42 9.46 -15.19
C GLY A 3 -5.16 9.36 -14.33
N PHE A 4 -4.61 10.49 -13.87
CA PHE A 4 -3.46 10.50 -12.96
C PHE A 4 -3.91 10.51 -11.50
N LYS A 5 -3.21 9.74 -10.65
CA LYS A 5 -3.39 9.72 -9.20
C LYS A 5 -2.02 9.73 -8.52
N GLU A 6 -1.86 10.64 -7.55
CA GLU A 6 -0.67 10.70 -6.69
C GLU A 6 -0.75 9.62 -5.61
N TYR A 7 0.35 8.92 -5.36
CA TYR A 7 0.50 7.97 -4.26
C TYR A 7 1.60 8.46 -3.32
N PHE A 8 1.26 8.72 -2.07
CA PHE A 8 2.20 9.22 -1.09
C PHE A 8 2.98 8.05 -0.45
N ALA A 9 4.30 8.12 -0.50
CA ALA A 9 5.18 7.17 0.19
C ALA A 9 5.04 7.32 1.71
N VAL A 10 4.34 6.39 2.36
CA VAL A 10 4.01 6.47 3.80
C VAL A 10 5.28 6.56 4.65
N LYS A 11 6.34 5.84 4.26
CA LYS A 11 7.66 5.89 4.90
C LYS A 11 8.25 7.31 5.04
N ALA A 12 7.89 8.23 4.15
CA ALA A 12 8.41 9.60 4.20
C ALA A 12 7.89 10.34 5.44
N THR A 13 6.65 10.09 5.86
CA THR A 13 6.04 10.64 7.07
C THR A 13 4.88 9.75 7.52
N PRO A 14 5.13 8.70 8.32
CA PRO A 14 4.11 7.72 8.74
C PRO A 14 3.24 8.30 9.86
N ASN A 15 2.42 9.30 9.52
CA ASN A 15 1.57 10.04 10.45
C ASN A 15 0.10 9.93 10.02
N PRO A 16 -0.78 9.30 10.82
CA PRO A 16 -2.18 9.09 10.46
C PRO A 16 -2.96 10.37 10.12
N THR A 17 -2.63 11.50 10.75
CA THR A 17 -3.26 12.79 10.46
C THR A 17 -2.88 13.29 9.07
N ILE A 18 -1.61 13.16 8.67
CA ILE A 18 -1.15 13.50 7.31
C ILE A 18 -1.80 12.58 6.28
N LEU A 19 -1.84 11.27 6.55
CA LEU A 19 -2.49 10.31 5.66
C LEU A 19 -3.98 10.61 5.49
N LYS A 20 -4.67 11.06 6.54
CA LYS A 20 -6.08 11.46 6.47
C LYS A 20 -6.27 12.67 5.56
N ILE A 21 -5.43 13.69 5.69
CA ILE A 21 -5.46 14.88 4.82
C ILE A 21 -5.24 14.46 3.36
N LEU A 22 -4.21 13.65 3.08
CA LEU A 22 -3.92 13.17 1.73
C LEU A 22 -5.08 12.37 1.12
N LYS A 23 -5.79 11.60 1.95
CA LYS A 23 -7.00 10.88 1.52
C LYS A 23 -8.12 11.84 1.11
N GLU A 24 -8.34 12.89 1.90
CA GLU A 24 -9.35 13.93 1.64
C GLU A 24 -9.04 14.69 0.34
N GLU A 25 -7.76 14.85 0.01
CA GLU A 25 -7.28 15.41 -1.27
C GLU A 25 -7.29 14.42 -2.45
N GLY A 26 -7.74 13.17 -2.23
CA GLY A 26 -7.89 12.14 -3.27
C GLY A 26 -6.60 11.38 -3.63
N CYS A 27 -5.52 11.53 -2.86
CA CYS A 27 -4.31 10.75 -3.02
C CYS A 27 -4.53 9.27 -2.66
N GLY A 28 -3.64 8.41 -3.15
CA GLY A 28 -3.42 7.07 -2.63
C GLY A 28 -2.21 7.02 -1.70
N VAL A 29 -1.89 5.82 -1.23
CA VAL A 29 -0.73 5.54 -0.40
C VAL A 29 0.16 4.49 -1.04
N ASP A 30 1.46 4.69 -0.92
CA ASP A 30 2.49 3.71 -1.23
C ASP A 30 3.11 3.22 0.07
N CYS A 31 2.91 1.93 0.36
CA CYS A 31 3.35 1.25 1.57
C CYS A 31 4.47 0.25 1.28
N ALA A 32 5.47 0.18 2.15
CA ALA A 32 6.60 -0.74 2.03
C ALA A 32 6.66 -1.81 3.14
N SER A 33 5.74 -1.77 4.11
CA SER A 33 5.69 -2.74 5.22
C SER A 33 4.27 -3.00 5.71
N TYR A 34 4.10 -4.12 6.43
CA TYR A 34 2.85 -4.45 7.12
C TYR A 34 2.30 -3.32 8.01
N VAL A 35 3.17 -2.61 8.75
CA VAL A 35 2.74 -1.55 9.67
C VAL A 35 2.19 -0.36 8.90
N GLU A 36 2.79 -0.03 7.75
CA GLU A 36 2.31 1.05 6.87
C GLU A 36 0.96 0.67 6.22
N LEU A 37 0.81 -0.58 5.77
CA LEU A 37 -0.47 -1.11 5.27
C LEU A 37 -1.56 -1.02 6.35
N LEU A 38 -1.26 -1.49 7.56
CA LEU A 38 -2.19 -1.48 8.68
C LEU A 38 -2.59 -0.06 9.08
N MET A 39 -1.62 0.86 9.18
CA MET A 39 -1.89 2.27 9.48
C MET A 39 -2.81 2.89 8.42
N SER A 40 -2.50 2.66 7.14
CA SER A 40 -3.28 3.19 6.02
C SER A 40 -4.70 2.60 5.98
N GLN A 41 -4.85 1.29 6.23
CA GLN A 41 -6.16 0.66 6.39
C GLN A 41 -6.95 1.30 7.54
N LYS A 42 -6.32 1.60 8.68
CA LYS A 42 -7.00 2.23 9.83
C LYS A 42 -7.42 3.68 9.54
N VAL A 43 -6.73 4.39 8.65
CA VAL A 43 -7.16 5.69 8.10
C VAL A 43 -8.24 5.54 7.01
N GLY A 44 -8.44 4.30 6.55
CA GLY A 44 -9.53 3.88 5.66
C GLY A 44 -9.15 3.86 4.18
N PHE A 45 -7.86 3.82 3.84
CA PHE A 45 -7.45 3.46 2.48
C PHE A 45 -7.77 1.99 2.22
N SER A 46 -8.13 1.66 0.97
CA SER A 46 -8.41 0.29 0.54
C SER A 46 -8.37 0.19 -0.99
N GLY A 47 -8.28 -1.03 -1.52
CA GLY A 47 -8.36 -1.29 -2.95
C GLY A 47 -7.27 -0.56 -3.73
N ASN A 48 -7.67 0.02 -4.86
CA ASN A 48 -6.78 0.76 -5.76
C ASN A 48 -6.23 2.06 -5.17
N ASP A 49 -6.66 2.48 -3.97
CA ASP A 49 -6.02 3.62 -3.29
C ASP A 49 -4.73 3.22 -2.56
N MET A 50 -4.40 1.92 -2.55
CA MET A 50 -3.23 1.37 -1.89
C MET A 50 -2.29 0.71 -2.89
N MET A 51 -1.01 1.02 -2.77
CA MET A 51 0.08 0.35 -3.46
C MET A 51 1.03 -0.25 -2.42
N PHE A 52 1.53 -1.44 -2.70
CA PHE A 52 2.49 -2.13 -1.85
C PHE A 52 3.80 -2.35 -2.62
N LEU A 53 4.78 -1.49 -2.37
CA LEU A 53 6.13 -1.54 -2.95
C LEU A 53 7.12 -1.92 -1.86
N SER A 54 7.43 -3.20 -1.79
CA SER A 54 8.33 -3.76 -0.80
C SER A 54 9.32 -4.71 -1.46
N ASN A 55 10.47 -4.88 -0.84
CA ASN A 55 11.54 -5.80 -1.24
C ASN A 55 11.77 -6.81 -0.13
N ASP A 56 12.24 -8.01 -0.46
CA ASP A 56 12.45 -9.12 0.48
C ASP A 56 11.27 -9.33 1.45
N THR A 57 10.06 -9.34 0.89
CA THR A 57 8.85 -9.26 1.72
C THR A 57 8.38 -10.64 2.19
N PRO A 58 8.02 -10.80 3.48
CA PRO A 58 7.38 -12.00 3.97
C PRO A 58 6.01 -12.24 3.31
N ALA A 59 5.68 -13.50 3.01
CA ALA A 59 4.42 -13.87 2.35
C ALA A 59 3.15 -13.34 3.06
N LYS A 60 3.17 -13.29 4.41
CA LYS A 60 2.05 -12.75 5.20
C LYS A 60 1.73 -11.29 4.89
N GLU A 61 2.73 -10.48 4.53
CA GLU A 61 2.51 -9.05 4.24
C GLU A 61 1.94 -8.86 2.84
N MET A 62 2.42 -9.65 1.88
CA MET A 62 1.85 -9.71 0.53
C MET A 62 0.41 -10.21 0.52
N GLN A 63 0.11 -11.23 1.33
CA GLN A 63 -1.26 -11.72 1.53
C GLN A 63 -2.15 -10.63 2.14
N PHE A 64 -1.66 -9.92 3.17
CA PHE A 64 -2.41 -8.81 3.75
C PHE A 64 -2.64 -7.68 2.74
N ALA A 65 -1.64 -7.29 1.95
CA ALA A 65 -1.81 -6.31 0.87
C ALA A 65 -2.88 -6.76 -0.13
N ARG A 66 -2.91 -8.06 -0.46
CA ARG A 66 -3.92 -8.66 -1.36
C ARG A 66 -5.32 -8.62 -0.77
N GLU A 67 -5.48 -8.93 0.51
CA GLU A 67 -6.75 -8.84 1.25
C GLU A 67 -7.29 -7.42 1.27
N LEU A 68 -6.40 -6.42 1.39
CA LEU A 68 -6.76 -5.00 1.30
C LEU A 68 -7.13 -4.55 -0.12
N GLY A 69 -6.89 -5.39 -1.13
CA GLY A 69 -7.09 -5.07 -2.54
C GLY A 69 -6.04 -4.11 -3.10
N ALA A 70 -4.89 -3.98 -2.43
CA ALA A 70 -3.79 -3.12 -2.88
C ALA A 70 -3.19 -3.63 -4.20
N THR A 71 -2.65 -2.70 -4.99
CA THR A 71 -1.77 -3.05 -6.11
C THR A 71 -0.42 -3.48 -5.55
N ILE A 72 -0.02 -4.73 -5.79
CA ILE A 72 1.25 -5.28 -5.29
C ILE A 72 2.30 -5.18 -6.40
N ASN A 73 3.42 -4.53 -6.10
CA ASN A 73 4.60 -4.56 -6.95
C ASN A 73 5.46 -5.78 -6.60
N LEU A 74 5.82 -6.59 -7.59
CA LEU A 74 6.71 -7.74 -7.40
C LEU A 74 8.16 -7.27 -7.55
N ASP A 75 9.00 -7.58 -6.56
CA ASP A 75 10.42 -7.21 -6.55
C ASP A 75 11.28 -8.33 -7.14
N ALA A 76 10.88 -9.58 -6.89
CA ALA A 76 11.58 -10.77 -7.37
C ALA A 76 10.60 -11.83 -7.92
N TYR A 77 11.13 -12.79 -8.67
CA TYR A 77 10.33 -13.86 -9.28
C TYR A 77 9.63 -14.74 -8.22
N GLU A 78 10.29 -14.96 -7.09
CA GLU A 78 9.79 -15.76 -5.97
C GLU A 78 8.52 -15.17 -5.34
N ASP A 79 8.27 -13.86 -5.50
CA ASP A 79 7.09 -13.19 -4.96
C ASP A 79 5.78 -13.70 -5.57
N VAL A 80 5.83 -14.22 -6.80
CA VAL A 80 4.68 -14.86 -7.46
C VAL A 80 4.15 -16.02 -6.63
N ALA A 81 5.01 -16.76 -5.93
CA ALA A 81 4.60 -17.88 -5.07
C ALA A 81 4.09 -17.44 -3.69
N ARG A 82 4.36 -16.19 -3.28
CA ARG A 82 3.97 -15.64 -1.98
C ARG A 82 2.55 -15.08 -1.97
N ILE A 83 2.00 -14.79 -3.15
CA ILE A 83 0.62 -14.30 -3.35
C ILE A 83 -0.23 -15.48 -3.84
N PRO A 84 -1.05 -16.11 -2.98
CA PRO A 84 -1.93 -17.19 -3.41
C PRO A 84 -3.00 -16.65 -4.39
N PHE A 85 -3.17 -17.32 -5.52
CA PHE A 85 -4.19 -17.06 -6.54
C PHE A 85 -5.49 -17.83 -6.28
#